data_AF-A0A0G1XGQ9-F1
#
_entry.id   AF-A0A0G1XGQ9-F1
#
_cell.length_a   1.000
_cell.length_b   1.000
_cell.length_c   1.000
_cell.angle_alpha   90.00
_cell.angle_beta   90.00
_cell.angle_gamma   90.00
#
_symmetry.space_group_name_H-M   'P 1'
#
loop_
_entity.id
_entity.type
_entity.pdbx_description
1 polymer ?
#
loop_
_entity_poly.entity_id
_entity_poly.type
_entity_poly.pdbx_seq_one_letter_code
_entity_poly.pdbx_strand_id
1 'polypeptide(L)'
;MDAITSLDQFVEQLLEEKGLTNVDPSVLAEMREDLFARVSERINAELLAALPEGKIDALNELLDGNQSNEQVRAFFMENIANFQDVLNAAIANFRTAYLG
;
A
#
# COMPACT_ATOMS: atom_id res chain seq x y z
N MET A 1 12.43 16.06 -7.77
CA MET A 1 11.01 15.99 -8.19
C MET A 1 10.36 15.14 -7.13
N ASP A 2 10.09 15.73 -5.96
CA ASP A 2 10.05 15.02 -4.68
C ASP A 2 8.62 14.90 -4.17
N ALA A 3 7.83 14.07 -4.86
CA ALA A 3 6.45 13.79 -4.49
C ALA A 3 6.08 12.33 -4.79
N ILE A 4 6.89 11.39 -4.31
CA ILE A 4 6.41 10.05 -3.96
C ILE A 4 6.89 9.76 -2.54
N THR A 5 6.14 10.36 -1.63
CA THR A 5 6.05 10.14 -0.19
C THR A 5 6.00 8.64 0.11
N SER A 6 6.87 8.13 0.98
CA SER A 6 6.84 6.71 1.38
C SER A 6 5.50 6.37 2.05
N LEU A 7 5.10 5.09 2.05
CA LEU A 7 3.87 4.64 2.71
C LEU A 7 3.82 5.06 4.19
N ASP A 8 4.98 5.10 4.84
CA ASP A 8 5.18 5.67 6.18
C ASP A 8 4.71 7.12 6.30
N GLN A 9 5.15 7.99 5.39
CA GLN A 9 4.77 9.40 5.42
C GLN A 9 3.28 9.59 5.09
N PHE A 10 2.71 8.72 4.23
CA PHE A 10 1.26 8.70 4.00
C PHE A 10 0.49 8.37 5.30
N VAL A 11 0.95 7.35 6.04
CA VAL A 11 0.35 6.96 7.32
C VAL A 11 0.46 8.08 8.36
N GLU A 12 1.62 8.73 8.46
CA GLU A 12 1.82 9.90 9.34
C GLU A 12 0.83 11.01 9.01
N GLN A 13 0.76 11.42 7.75
CA GLN A 13 -0.17 12.45 7.30
C GLN A 13 -1.62 12.08 7.60
N LEU A 14 -2.00 10.80 7.42
CA LEU A 14 -3.36 10.33 7.66
C LEU A 14 -3.75 10.38 9.15
N LEU A 15 -2.81 10.10 10.06
CA LEU A 15 -3.00 10.25 11.51
C LEU A 15 -3.12 11.72 11.93
N GLU A 16 -2.29 12.59 11.35
CA GLU A 16 -2.36 14.04 11.56
C GLU A 16 -3.70 14.63 11.08
N GLU A 17 -4.16 14.25 9.88
CA GLU A 17 -5.44 14.67 9.31
C GLU A 17 -6.63 14.21 10.14
N LYS A 18 -6.52 13.05 10.81
CA LYS A 18 -7.53 12.57 11.77
C LYS A 18 -7.53 13.34 13.09
N GLY A 19 -6.54 14.20 13.34
CA GLY A 19 -6.39 14.96 14.57
C GLY A 19 -5.81 14.16 15.73
N LEU A 20 -5.11 13.05 15.46
CA LEU A 20 -4.52 12.17 16.46
C LEU A 20 -3.14 12.66 16.94
N THR A 21 -3.00 13.97 17.14
CA THR A 21 -1.72 14.60 17.51
C THR A 21 -1.45 14.62 19.01
N ASN A 22 -2.45 14.27 19.83
CA ASN A 22 -2.40 14.38 21.30
C ASN A 22 -2.65 13.06 22.02
N VAL A 23 -2.37 11.94 21.35
CA VAL A 23 -2.38 10.59 21.94
C VAL A 23 -1.01 10.25 22.53
N ASP A 24 -1.00 9.30 23.46
CA ASP A 24 0.25 8.76 24.02
C ASP A 24 1.16 8.26 22.89
N PRO A 25 2.49 8.52 22.95
CA PRO A 25 3.42 8.10 21.90
C PRO A 25 3.41 6.60 21.60
N SER A 26 3.15 5.76 22.60
CA SER A 26 3.07 4.30 22.44
C SER A 26 1.82 3.91 21.66
N VAL A 27 0.69 4.53 22.01
CA VAL A 27 -0.58 4.35 21.27
C VAL A 27 -0.44 4.87 19.84
N LEU A 28 0.22 6.01 19.63
CA LEU A 28 0.46 6.54 18.29
C LEU A 28 1.33 5.61 17.44
N ALA A 29 2.35 5.00 18.05
CA ALA A 29 3.20 4.01 17.38
C ALA A 29 2.41 2.75 16.99
N GLU A 30 1.57 2.21 17.88
CA GLU A 30 0.69 1.08 17.58
C GLU A 30 -0.29 1.41 16.46
N MET A 31 -0.90 2.60 16.50
CA MET A 31 -1.81 3.07 15.46
C MET A 31 -1.10 3.22 14.11
N ARG A 32 0.14 3.69 14.11
CA ARG A 32 0.96 3.77 12.88
C ARG A 32 1.20 2.39 12.29
N GLU A 33 1.62 1.42 13.11
CA GLU A 33 1.89 0.06 12.65
C GLU A 33 0.63 -0.61 12.08
N ASP A 34 -0.49 -0.52 12.80
CA ASP A 34 -1.77 -1.05 12.36
C ASP A 34 -2.25 -0.37 11.07
N LEU A 35 -2.14 0.96 10.98
CA LEU A 35 -2.57 1.71 9.80
C LEU A 35 -1.69 1.41 8.59
N PHE A 36 -0.38 1.25 8.79
CA PHE A 36 0.57 0.83 7.77
C PHE A 36 0.25 -0.57 7.25
N ALA A 37 -0.02 -1.52 8.13
CA ALA A 37 -0.40 -2.87 7.75
C ALA A 37 -1.69 -2.86 6.90
N ARG A 38 -2.72 -2.15 7.36
CA ARG A 38 -4.00 -2.06 6.66
C ARG A 38 -3.90 -1.42 5.28
N VAL A 39 -3.16 -0.33 5.14
CA VAL A 39 -2.98 0.30 3.83
C VAL A 39 -2.16 -0.59 2.89
N SER A 40 -1.13 -1.27 3.42
CA SER A 40 -0.32 -2.22 2.65
C SER A 40 -1.16 -3.38 2.13
N GLU A 41 -1.97 -3.99 2.99
CA GLU A 41 -2.90 -5.07 2.62
C GLU A 41 -3.90 -4.60 1.58
N ARG A 42 -4.46 -3.39 1.73
CA ARG A 42 -5.39 -2.83 0.76
C ARG A 42 -4.74 -2.65 -0.60
N ILE A 43 -3.55 -2.05 -0.65
CA ILE A 43 -2.81 -1.86 -1.90
C ILE A 43 -2.53 -3.22 -2.55
N ASN A 44 -2.03 -4.19 -1.78
CA ASN A 44 -1.73 -5.53 -2.30
C ASN A 44 -2.98 -6.21 -2.88
N ALA A 45 -4.14 -6.10 -2.21
CA ALA A 45 -5.40 -6.65 -2.69
C ALA A 45 -5.84 -6.01 -4.03
N GLU A 46 -5.73 -4.68 -4.16
CA GLU A 46 -6.09 -3.97 -5.39
C GLU A 46 -5.15 -4.30 -6.54
N LEU A 47 -3.84 -4.43 -6.26
CA LEU A 47 -2.86 -4.86 -7.26
C LEU A 47 -3.11 -6.30 -7.71
N LEU A 48 -3.40 -7.21 -6.78
CA LEU A 48 -3.77 -8.59 -7.09
C LEU A 48 -5.04 -8.66 -7.96
N ALA A 49 -6.07 -7.86 -7.64
CA ALA A 49 -7.30 -7.80 -8.41
C ALA A 49 -7.12 -7.21 -9.82
N ALA A 50 -6.14 -6.31 -9.99
CA ALA A 50 -5.79 -5.72 -11.29
C ALA A 50 -4.82 -6.59 -12.11
N LEU A 51 -4.23 -7.63 -11.51
CA LEU A 51 -3.31 -8.52 -12.19
C LEU A 51 -4.08 -9.44 -13.15
N PRO A 52 -3.63 -9.60 -14.41
CA PRO A 52 -4.26 -10.54 -15.33
C PRO A 52 -4.22 -11.98 -14.79
N GLU A 53 -5.31 -12.73 -14.96
CA GLU A 53 -5.42 -14.12 -14.45
C GLU A 53 -4.25 -15.02 -14.90
N GLY A 54 -3.80 -14.87 -16.14
CA GLY A 54 -2.67 -15.63 -16.69
C GLY A 54 -1.29 -15.28 -16.09
N LYS A 55 -1.23 -14.38 -15.11
CA LYS A 55 -0.01 -13.97 -14.40
C LYS A 55 0.00 -14.39 -12.93
N ILE A 56 -1.09 -14.98 -12.42
CA ILE A 56 -1.21 -15.41 -11.02
C ILE A 56 -0.21 -16.52 -10.70
N ASP A 57 -0.04 -17.51 -11.57
CA ASP A 57 0.93 -18.60 -11.36
C ASP A 57 2.36 -18.07 -11.30
N ALA A 58 2.73 -17.16 -12.21
CA ALA A 58 4.04 -16.53 -12.24
C ALA A 58 4.29 -15.66 -10.99
N LEU A 59 3.25 -15.02 -10.44
CA LEU A 59 3.34 -14.31 -9.17
C LEU A 59 3.58 -15.29 -8.01
N ASN A 60 2.86 -16.41 -7.96
CA ASN A 60 3.05 -17.42 -6.92
C ASN A 60 4.47 -17.98 -6.92
N GLU A 61 5.01 -18.32 -8.10
CA GLU A 61 6.41 -18.76 -8.24
C GLU A 61 7.40 -17.70 -7.75
N LEU A 62 7.12 -16.43 -8.02
CA LEU A 62 7.95 -15.30 -7.59
C LEU A 62 7.93 -15.15 -6.06
N LEU A 63 6.76 -15.34 -5.42
CA LEU A 63 6.61 -15.28 -3.97
C LEU A 63 7.27 -16.49 -3.27
N ASP A 64 7.08 -17.70 -3.80
CA ASP A 64 7.69 -18.93 -3.28
C ASP A 64 9.22 -18.89 -3.39
N GLY A 65 9.75 -18.19 -4.40
CA GLY A 65 11.17 -17.99 -4.63
C GLY A 65 11.86 -17.03 -3.65
N ASN A 66 11.19 -16.55 -2.59
CA ASN A 66 11.70 -15.54 -1.64
C ASN A 66 12.33 -14.32 -2.34
N GLN A 67 11.74 -13.89 -3.45
CA GLN A 67 12.22 -12.72 -4.17
C GLN A 67 12.04 -11.45 -3.33
N SER A 68 12.89 -10.45 -3.56
CA SER A 68 12.83 -9.17 -2.85
C SER A 68 11.52 -8.43 -3.16
N ASN A 69 11.05 -7.62 -2.21
CA ASN A 69 9.87 -6.76 -2.39
C ASN A 69 9.97 -5.85 -3.64
N GLU A 70 11.18 -5.43 -4.03
CA GLU A 70 11.41 -4.68 -5.26
C GLU A 70 11.10 -5.49 -6.52
N GLN A 71 11.41 -6.79 -6.53
CA GLN A 71 11.13 -7.67 -7.67
C GLN A 71 9.64 -7.98 -7.78
N VAL A 72 8.97 -8.21 -6.64
CA VAL A 72 7.50 -8.33 -6.58
C VAL A 72 6.84 -7.06 -7.12
N ARG A 73 7.34 -5.89 -6.72
CA ARG A 73 6.81 -4.60 -7.19
C ARG A 73 7.05 -4.40 -8.69
N ALA A 74 8.23 -4.74 -9.20
CA ALA A 74 8.54 -4.69 -10.63
C ALA A 74 7.59 -5.58 -11.44
N PHE A 75 7.32 -6.80 -10.95
CA PHE A 75 6.38 -7.72 -11.57
C PHE A 75 4.98 -7.10 -11.72
N PHE A 76 4.46 -6.47 -10.67
CA PHE A 76 3.16 -5.78 -10.75
C PHE A 76 3.20 -4.61 -11.74
N MET A 77 4.27 -3.81 -11.73
CA MET A 77 4.42 -2.67 -12.65
C MET A 77 4.48 -3.10 -14.12
N GLU A 78 5.09 -4.24 -14.42
CA GLU A 78 5.22 -4.77 -15.77
C GLU A 78 3.96 -5.47 -16.30
N ASN A 79 3.13 -6.02 -15.40
CA ASN A 79 2.01 -6.88 -15.78
C ASN A 79 0.63 -6.24 -15.55
N ILE A 80 0.53 -5.18 -14.74
CA ILE A 80 -0.72 -4.44 -14.53
C ILE A 80 -0.77 -3.24 -15.48
N ALA A 81 -1.76 -3.23 -16.37
CA ALA A 81 -2.06 -2.05 -17.18
C ALA A 81 -2.50 -0.91 -16.26
N ASN A 82 -1.95 0.29 -16.47
CA ASN A 82 -2.22 1.46 -15.63
C ASN A 82 -1.90 1.23 -14.13
N PHE A 83 -0.83 0.48 -13.83
CA PHE A 83 -0.37 0.22 -12.46
C PHE A 83 -0.41 1.46 -11.54
N GLN A 84 0.09 2.59 -12.05
CA GLN A 84 0.13 3.83 -11.28
C GLN A 84 -1.27 4.34 -10.90
N ASP A 85 -2.25 4.21 -11.79
CA ASP A 85 -3.63 4.62 -11.53
C ASP A 85 -4.30 3.69 -10.50
N VAL A 86 -4.06 2.38 -10.60
CA VAL A 86 -4.55 1.39 -9.62
C VAL A 86 -3.98 1.68 -8.23
N LEU A 87 -2.66 1.91 -8.14
CA LEU A 87 -2.00 2.25 -6.88
C LEU A 87 -2.54 3.56 -6.30
N ASN A 88 -2.63 4.61 -7.13
CA ASN A 88 -3.14 5.92 -6.69
C ASN A 88 -4.60 5.82 -6.23
N ALA A 89 -5.43 5.05 -6.94
CA ALA A 89 -6.82 4.82 -6.57
C ALA A 89 -6.92 4.05 -5.25
N ALA A 90 -6.11 3.01 -5.04
CA ALA A 90 -6.07 2.26 -3.79
C ALA A 90 -5.76 3.17 -2.59
N ILE A 91 -4.72 4.01 -2.71
CA ILE A 91 -4.31 4.97 -1.67
C ILE A 91 -5.41 6.02 -1.42
N ALA A 92 -5.97 6.60 -2.49
CA ALA A 92 -7.01 7.63 -2.38
C ALA A 92 -8.30 7.08 -1.76
N ASN A 93 -8.71 5.88 -2.16
CA ASN A 93 -9.87 5.18 -1.62
C ASN A 93 -9.66 4.85 -0.14
N PHE A 94 -8.46 4.39 0.24
CA PHE A 94 -8.13 4.12 1.63
C PHE A 94 -8.18 5.38 2.48
N ARG A 95 -7.55 6.48 2.02
CA ARG A 95 -7.60 7.78 2.70
C ARG A 95 -9.04 8.25 2.92
N THR A 96 -9.87 8.18 1.87
CA THR A 96 -11.29 8.55 1.96
C THR A 96 -12.02 7.68 2.99
N ALA A 97 -11.87 6.37 2.92
CA ALA A 97 -12.52 5.44 3.85
C ALA A 97 -12.07 5.62 5.30
N TYR A 98 -10.79 5.97 5.53
CA TYR A 98 -10.26 6.17 6.88
C TYR A 98 -10.68 7.51 7.48
N LEU A 99 -10.71 8.57 6.68
CA LEU A 99 -11.07 9.91 7.16
C LEU A 99 -12.59 10.08 7.36
N GLY A 100 -13.41 9.44 6.52
CA GLY A 100 -14.87 9.50 6.57
C GLY A 100 -15.45 10.27 5.40
#